data_AF-A0A8S1D0A7-F1
#
_entry.id   AF-A0A8S1D0A7-F1
#
_cell.length_a   1.000
_cell.length_b   1.000
_cell.length_c   1.000
_cell.angle_alpha   90.00
_cell.angle_beta   90.00
_cell.angle_gamma   90.00
#
_symmetry.space_group_name_H-M   'P 1'
#
loop_
_entity.id
_entity.type
_entity.pdbx_description
1 polymer ?
#
loop_
_entity_poly.entity_id
_entity_poly.type
_entity_poly.pdbx_seq_one_letter_code
_entity_poly.pdbx_strand_id
1 'polypeptide(L)'
;MGCKLGKLVASQGAKGGKDGPPEPPAPAPPDPRLPLTAKQKYNIMASWKGISRAMEPTGVYMFIKLFEEHAELLDLFTKFAELRTKEEQQGSLELAEHATKVMSTLDEAIRTLDSLDQTIQYLHAVGAVHRRVPGFHKEYFEVPSFTLFRPLSSHPSEFPSCFLQ
;
A
#
# COMPACT_ATOMS: atom_id res chain seq x y z
N MET A 1 17.10 7.24 42.33
CA MET A 1 18.19 8.11 42.83
C MET A 1 18.16 9.37 41.97
N GLY A 2 17.76 10.49 42.55
CA GLY A 2 17.61 11.75 41.82
C GLY A 2 18.84 12.64 41.97
N CYS A 3 19.02 13.56 41.02
CA CYS A 3 19.80 14.78 41.22
C CYS A 3 18.99 15.97 40.68
N LYS A 4 18.98 17.06 41.45
CA LYS A 4 18.27 18.32 41.26
C LYS A 4 19.21 19.46 41.67
N LEU A 5 18.94 20.68 41.17
CA LEU A 5 19.53 22.01 41.47
C LEU A 5 20.89 22.31 40.79
N GLY A 6 21.19 23.54 40.34
CA GLY A 6 20.54 24.86 40.41
C GLY A 6 21.35 25.87 39.53
N LYS A 7 20.71 26.88 38.94
CA LYS A 7 20.63 28.30 39.36
C LYS A 7 21.65 29.25 38.67
N LEU A 8 21.05 30.14 37.87
CA LEU A 8 21.42 31.46 37.28
C LEU A 8 22.62 32.24 37.88
N VAL A 9 23.45 32.90 37.03
CA VAL A 9 23.47 34.37 36.71
C VAL A 9 24.70 34.80 35.85
N ALA A 10 24.42 35.54 34.77
CA ALA A 10 25.15 36.55 33.95
C ALA A 10 26.70 36.72 33.95
N SER A 11 27.33 36.73 32.76
CA SER A 11 27.61 37.92 31.91
C SER A 11 28.83 37.74 30.96
N GLN A 12 28.81 38.49 29.85
CA GLN A 12 29.92 38.86 28.93
C GLN A 12 30.27 37.96 27.72
N GLY A 13 29.73 38.39 26.56
CA GLY A 13 30.44 38.68 25.30
C GLY A 13 31.40 37.65 24.68
N ALA A 14 30.97 37.02 23.60
CA ALA A 14 31.85 36.62 22.50
C ALA A 14 31.09 36.55 21.17
N LYS A 15 31.72 37.11 20.13
CA LYS A 15 31.36 37.12 18.72
C LYS A 15 31.10 35.71 18.16
N GLY A 16 30.16 35.64 17.22
CA GLY A 16 30.31 34.90 15.96
C GLY A 16 30.10 33.39 16.00
N GLY A 17 29.16 32.92 15.18
CA GLY A 17 28.97 31.49 14.87
C GLY A 17 27.55 31.01 15.18
N LYS A 18 26.58 31.37 14.33
CA LYS A 18 25.29 30.66 14.27
C LYS A 18 25.48 29.41 13.42
N ASP A 19 26.10 28.39 13.98
CA ASP A 19 26.02 27.04 13.43
C ASP A 19 24.94 26.29 14.20
N GLY A 20 23.69 26.68 13.94
CA GLY A 20 22.57 25.80 14.23
C GLY A 20 22.70 24.54 13.36
N PRO A 21 22.22 23.37 13.82
CA PRO A 21 22.22 22.17 12.99
C PRO A 21 21.58 22.50 11.63
N PRO A 22 22.18 22.05 10.50
CA PRO A 22 21.68 22.37 9.18
C PRO A 22 20.20 21.96 9.10
N GLU A 23 19.36 22.92 8.75
CA GLU A 23 17.96 22.69 8.48
C GLU A 23 17.87 21.57 7.42
N PRO A 24 17.09 20.50 7.67
CA PRO A 24 17.02 19.39 6.73
C PRO A 24 16.59 19.93 5.36
N PRO A 25 17.20 19.43 4.27
CA PRO A 25 16.89 19.92 2.93
C PRO A 25 15.39 19.76 2.66
N ALA A 26 14.80 20.79 2.05
CA ALA A 26 13.40 20.75 1.63
C ALA A 26 13.16 19.51 0.75
N PRO A 27 12.00 18.83 0.91
CA PRO A 27 11.72 17.61 0.16
C PRO A 27 11.76 17.89 -1.35
N ALA A 28 12.39 16.98 -2.09
CA ALA A 28 12.48 17.09 -3.54
C ALA A 28 11.09 17.19 -4.18
N PRO A 29 10.90 18.00 -5.24
CA PRO A 29 9.63 18.07 -5.95
C PRO A 29 9.26 16.69 -6.53
N PRO A 30 7.96 16.32 -6.56
CA PRO A 30 7.50 15.06 -7.15
C PRO A 30 7.92 14.92 -8.62
N ASP A 31 8.19 13.69 -9.05
CA ASP A 31 8.52 13.38 -10.46
C ASP A 31 7.37 13.85 -11.38
N PRO A 32 7.64 14.64 -12.43
CA PRO A 32 6.61 15.21 -13.31
C PRO A 32 5.79 14.15 -14.07
N ARG A 33 6.29 12.92 -14.19
CA ARG A 33 5.56 11.79 -14.81
C ARG A 33 4.52 11.19 -13.86
N LEU A 34 4.60 11.47 -12.56
CA LEU A 34 3.63 11.02 -11.58
C LEU A 34 2.55 12.10 -11.43
N PRO A 35 1.30 11.88 -11.87
CA PRO A 35 0.22 12.85 -11.75
C PRO A 35 -0.33 12.94 -10.32
N LEU A 36 0.53 12.88 -9.30
CA LEU A 36 0.20 12.97 -7.89
C LEU A 36 0.95 14.13 -7.24
N THR A 37 0.21 14.96 -6.52
CA THR A 37 0.79 15.95 -5.62
C THR A 37 1.50 15.27 -4.45
N ALA A 38 2.45 15.97 -3.83
CA ALA A 38 3.13 15.48 -2.62
C ALA A 38 2.13 15.10 -1.50
N LYS A 39 1.04 15.85 -1.38
CA LYS A 39 -0.05 15.57 -0.42
C LYS A 39 -0.78 14.27 -0.75
N GLN A 40 -1.11 14.02 -2.01
CA GLN A 40 -1.78 12.78 -2.43
C GLN A 40 -0.87 11.57 -2.19
N LYS A 41 0.41 11.69 -2.53
CA LYS A 41 1.40 10.65 -2.26
C LYS A 41 1.50 10.33 -0.78
N TYR A 42 1.65 11.36 0.07
CA TYR A 42 1.68 11.19 1.51
C TYR A 42 0.42 10.49 2.04
N ASN A 43 -0.77 10.89 1.57
CA ASN A 43 -2.02 10.27 1.98
C ASN A 43 -2.07 8.79 1.62
N ILE A 44 -1.64 8.40 0.41
CA ILE A 44 -1.57 7.00 -0.02
C ILE A 44 -0.64 6.20 0.88
N MET A 45 0.56 6.71 1.15
CA MET A 45 1.53 6.04 2.02
C MET A 45 1.00 5.91 3.46
N ALA A 46 0.34 6.95 3.97
CA ALA A 46 -0.23 6.95 5.32
C ALA A 46 -1.41 5.98 5.46
N SER A 47 -2.34 5.95 4.50
CA SER A 47 -3.47 5.01 4.52
C SER A 47 -2.99 3.57 4.33
N TRP A 48 -1.98 3.35 3.50
CA TRP A 48 -1.42 2.03 3.26
C TRP A 48 -0.80 1.40 4.51
N LYS A 49 -0.22 2.21 5.41
CA LYS A 49 0.39 1.72 6.67
C LYS A 49 -0.59 0.97 7.59
N GLY A 50 -1.89 1.26 7.50
CA GLY A 50 -2.92 0.50 8.20
C GLY A 50 -3.14 -0.86 7.56
N ILE A 51 -3.33 -0.87 6.24
CA ILE A 51 -3.57 -2.06 5.42
C ILE A 51 -2.37 -3.03 5.49
N SER A 52 -1.15 -2.50 5.46
CA SER A 52 0.08 -3.28 5.44
C SER A 52 0.31 -4.13 6.70
N ARG A 53 -0.46 -3.90 7.77
CA ARG A 53 -0.43 -4.70 9.00
C ARG A 53 -1.23 -5.99 8.90
N ALA A 54 -2.16 -6.06 7.94
CA ALA A 54 -3.10 -7.16 7.79
C ALA A 54 -3.14 -7.66 6.33
N MET A 55 -1.97 -7.83 5.71
CA MET A 55 -1.81 -8.10 4.27
C MET A 55 -2.63 -9.29 3.78
N GLU A 56 -2.43 -10.46 4.39
CA GLU A 56 -3.11 -11.69 4.01
C GLU A 56 -4.65 -11.59 4.16
N PRO A 57 -5.22 -11.30 5.36
CA PRO A 57 -6.67 -11.26 5.51
C PRO A 57 -7.33 -10.17 4.67
N THR A 58 -6.62 -9.05 4.45
CA THR A 58 -7.07 -8.01 3.51
C THR A 58 -7.14 -8.56 2.10
N GLY A 59 -6.04 -9.13 1.59
CA GLY A 59 -6.00 -9.65 0.23
C GLY A 59 -7.02 -10.75 -0.01
N VAL A 60 -7.22 -11.66 0.94
CA VAL A 60 -8.25 -12.71 0.86
C VAL A 60 -9.65 -12.09 0.75
N TYR A 61 -9.96 -11.12 1.61
CA TYR A 61 -11.23 -10.39 1.53
C TYR A 61 -11.42 -9.70 0.18
N MET A 62 -10.36 -9.09 -0.36
CA MET A 62 -10.37 -8.40 -1.65
C MET A 62 -10.69 -9.36 -2.81
N PHE A 63 -10.09 -10.56 -2.81
CA PHE A 63 -10.39 -11.58 -3.82
C PHE A 63 -11.80 -12.17 -3.68
N ILE A 64 -12.28 -12.39 -2.46
CA ILE A 64 -13.67 -12.82 -2.24
C ILE A 64 -14.64 -11.80 -2.85
N LYS A 65 -14.42 -10.50 -2.62
CA LYS A 65 -15.25 -9.45 -3.22
C LYS A 65 -15.16 -9.42 -4.74
N LEU A 66 -13.96 -9.62 -5.29
CA LEU A 66 -13.78 -9.75 -6.73
C LEU A 66 -14.61 -10.90 -7.31
N PHE A 67 -14.58 -12.08 -6.69
CA PHE A 67 -15.29 -13.25 -7.19
C PHE A 67 -16.81 -13.21 -6.91
N GLU A 68 -17.26 -12.49 -5.88
CA GLU A 68 -18.68 -12.19 -5.65
C GLU A 68 -19.27 -11.33 -6.78
N GLU A 69 -18.49 -10.36 -7.31
CA GLU A 69 -18.93 -9.47 -8.39
C GLU A 69 -18.66 -10.05 -9.79
N HIS A 70 -17.59 -10.84 -9.92
CA HIS A 70 -17.05 -11.33 -11.19
C HIS A 70 -16.62 -12.80 -11.07
N ALA A 71 -17.59 -13.70 -10.90
CA ALA A 71 -17.36 -15.13 -10.69
C ALA A 71 -16.57 -15.80 -11.83
N GLU A 72 -16.65 -15.27 -13.06
CA GLU A 72 -15.91 -15.73 -14.23
C GLU A 72 -14.39 -15.58 -14.08
N LEU A 73 -13.92 -14.62 -13.27
CA LEU A 73 -12.48 -14.41 -13.08
C LEU A 73 -11.83 -15.52 -12.26
N LEU A 74 -12.61 -16.24 -11.46
CA LEU A 74 -12.11 -17.37 -10.66
C LEU A 74 -11.52 -18.47 -11.55
N ASP A 75 -12.05 -18.65 -12.76
CA ASP A 75 -11.62 -19.68 -13.71
C ASP A 75 -10.18 -19.47 -14.23
N LEU A 76 -9.64 -18.25 -14.09
CA LEU A 76 -8.24 -17.94 -14.41
C LEU A 76 -7.26 -18.53 -13.38
N PHE A 77 -7.74 -18.88 -12.18
CA PHE A 77 -6.92 -19.32 -11.06
C PHE A 77 -6.96 -20.84 -10.91
N THR A 78 -6.21 -21.55 -11.74
CA THR A 78 -6.23 -23.02 -11.84
C THR A 78 -5.97 -23.78 -10.53
N LYS A 79 -5.40 -23.14 -9.50
CA LYS A 79 -5.11 -23.75 -8.20
C LYS A 79 -6.29 -23.77 -7.23
N PHE A 80 -7.31 -22.95 -7.49
CA PHE A 80 -8.45 -22.77 -6.60
C PHE A 80 -9.73 -22.40 -7.37
N ALA A 81 -9.80 -22.81 -8.64
CA ALA A 81 -10.91 -22.49 -9.53
C ALA A 81 -12.24 -23.16 -9.09
N GLU A 82 -12.15 -24.16 -8.21
CA GLU A 82 -13.28 -24.88 -7.63
C GLU A 82 -13.91 -24.19 -6.42
N LEU A 83 -13.26 -23.17 -5.83
CA LEU A 83 -13.76 -22.50 -4.62
C LEU A 83 -14.90 -21.53 -4.95
N ARG A 84 -16.12 -22.05 -5.04
CA ARG A 84 -17.31 -21.28 -5.47
C ARG A 84 -18.04 -20.59 -4.32
N THR A 85 -17.78 -20.98 -3.07
CA THR A 85 -18.38 -20.35 -1.90
C THR A 85 -17.38 -19.44 -1.18
N LYS A 86 -17.91 -18.46 -0.46
CA LYS A 86 -17.10 -17.53 0.32
C LYS A 86 -16.32 -18.26 1.42
N GLU A 87 -16.96 -19.23 2.07
CA GLU A 87 -16.39 -20.00 3.17
C GLU A 87 -15.20 -20.84 2.69
N GLU A 88 -15.31 -21.47 1.52
CA GLU A 88 -14.20 -22.19 0.88
C GLU A 88 -13.05 -21.26 0.50
N GLN A 89 -13.34 -20.09 -0.08
CA GLN A 89 -12.35 -19.08 -0.40
C GLN A 89 -11.61 -18.57 0.85
N GLN A 90 -12.35 -18.29 1.93
CA GLN A 90 -11.76 -17.84 3.21
C GLN A 90 -10.82 -18.87 3.84
N GLY A 91 -11.11 -20.17 3.67
CA GLY A 91 -10.32 -21.25 4.23
C GLY A 91 -9.15 -21.72 3.36
N SER A 92 -9.01 -21.21 2.13
CA SER A 92 -7.99 -21.70 1.18
C SER A 92 -6.62 -21.11 1.42
N LEU A 93 -5.63 -21.99 1.60
CA LEU A 93 -4.23 -21.63 1.69
C LEU A 93 -3.71 -21.08 0.35
N GLU A 94 -4.13 -21.67 -0.76
CA GLU A 94 -3.71 -21.27 -2.11
C GLU A 94 -4.20 -19.85 -2.44
N LEU A 95 -5.43 -19.51 -2.04
CA LEU A 95 -5.93 -18.15 -2.17
C LEU A 95 -5.17 -17.18 -1.25
N ALA A 96 -4.92 -17.57 0.00
CA ALA A 96 -4.18 -16.75 0.97
C ALA A 96 -2.75 -16.44 0.51
N GLU A 97 -2.03 -17.43 -0.04
CA GLU A 97 -0.70 -17.25 -0.63
C GLU A 97 -0.74 -16.29 -1.82
N HIS A 98 -1.72 -16.45 -2.71
CA HIS A 98 -1.86 -15.58 -3.87
C HIS A 98 -2.20 -14.14 -3.47
N ALA A 99 -3.17 -13.98 -2.57
CA ALA A 99 -3.58 -12.72 -1.98
C ALA A 99 -2.39 -11.98 -1.34
N THR A 100 -1.59 -12.69 -0.54
CA THR A 100 -0.39 -12.13 0.09
C THR A 100 0.60 -11.63 -0.95
N LYS A 101 0.84 -12.40 -2.02
CA LYS A 101 1.75 -12.00 -3.11
C LYS A 101 1.28 -10.72 -3.81
N VAL A 102 -0.02 -10.60 -4.08
CA VAL A 102 -0.61 -9.38 -4.67
C VAL A 102 -0.44 -8.20 -3.73
N MET A 103 -0.76 -8.37 -2.44
CA MET A 103 -0.63 -7.31 -1.45
C MET A 103 0.83 -6.86 -1.31
N SER A 104 1.79 -7.78 -1.24
CA SER A 104 3.23 -7.43 -1.20
C SER A 104 3.69 -6.69 -2.46
N THR A 105 3.11 -7.01 -3.62
CA THR A 105 3.37 -6.29 -4.87
C THR A 105 2.89 -4.85 -4.78
N LEU A 106 1.68 -4.63 -4.24
CA LEU A 106 1.15 -3.27 -4.01
C LEU A 106 1.99 -2.50 -2.99
N ASP A 107 2.44 -3.15 -1.93
CA ASP A 107 3.29 -2.55 -0.91
C ASP A 107 4.63 -2.08 -1.48
N GLU A 108 5.29 -2.91 -2.29
CA GLU A 108 6.53 -2.52 -2.97
C GLU A 108 6.30 -1.37 -3.96
N ALA A 109 5.21 -1.40 -4.73
CA ALA A 109 4.86 -0.32 -5.64
C ALA A 109 4.67 1.01 -4.88
N ILE A 110 4.02 0.99 -3.71
CA ILE A 110 3.80 2.19 -2.88
C ILE A 110 5.11 2.68 -2.25
N ARG A 111 5.94 1.77 -1.73
CA ARG A 111 7.26 2.11 -1.16
C ARG A 111 8.22 2.71 -2.19
N THR A 112 8.11 2.28 -3.45
CA THR A 112 8.98 2.77 -4.53
C THR A 112 8.47 4.02 -5.22
N LEU A 113 7.32 4.61 -4.82
CA LEU A 113 6.77 5.82 -5.46
C LEU A 113 7.72 7.03 -5.44
N ASP A 114 8.77 7.04 -4.61
CA ASP A 114 9.87 8.02 -4.65
C ASP A 114 10.82 7.86 -5.84
N SER A 115 10.91 6.65 -6.41
CA SER A 115 11.66 6.33 -7.62
C SER A 115 10.73 5.76 -8.69
N LEU A 116 10.17 6.65 -9.51
CA LEU A 116 9.16 6.24 -10.48
C LEU A 116 9.70 5.24 -11.52
N ASP A 117 10.99 5.32 -11.88
CA ASP A 117 11.61 4.35 -12.79
C ASP A 117 11.60 2.93 -12.20
N GLN A 118 11.85 2.79 -10.89
CA GLN A 118 11.75 1.50 -10.20
C GLN A 118 10.31 1.01 -10.16
N THR A 119 9.36 1.89 -9.82
CA THR A 119 7.93 1.54 -9.82
C THR A 119 7.47 1.07 -11.22
N ILE A 120 7.83 1.81 -12.27
CA ILE A 120 7.48 1.47 -13.66
C ILE A 120 8.08 0.11 -14.04
N GLN A 121 9.37 -0.10 -13.78
CA GLN A 121 10.03 -1.38 -14.09
C GLN A 121 9.36 -2.55 -13.36
N TYR A 122 9.01 -2.36 -12.09
CA TYR A 122 8.35 -3.37 -11.29
C TYR A 122 6.94 -3.69 -11.81
N LEU A 123 6.13 -2.67 -12.12
CA LEU A 123 4.80 -2.85 -12.70
C LEU A 123 4.84 -3.52 -14.08
N HIS A 124 5.86 -3.23 -14.90
CA HIS A 124 6.06 -3.93 -16.17
C HIS A 124 6.34 -5.43 -15.97
N ALA A 125 7.13 -5.80 -14.95
CA ALA A 125 7.39 -7.20 -14.62
C ALA A 125 6.10 -7.92 -14.19
N VAL A 126 5.27 -7.27 -13.36
CA VAL A 126 3.96 -7.80 -12.94
C VAL A 126 3.04 -8.00 -14.15
N GLY A 127 2.92 -6.99 -15.02
CA GLY A 127 2.10 -7.07 -16.22
C GLY A 127 2.58 -8.16 -17.20
N ALA A 128 3.90 -8.38 -17.31
CA ALA A 128 4.47 -9.43 -18.14
C ALA A 128 4.09 -10.84 -17.66
N VAL A 129 3.98 -11.06 -16.34
CA VAL A 129 3.49 -12.32 -15.78
C VAL A 129 2.02 -12.54 -16.13
N HIS A 130 1.18 -11.52 -15.97
CA HIS A 130 -0.26 -11.63 -16.22
C HIS A 130 -0.59 -11.86 -17.70
N ARG A 131 0.17 -11.25 -18.62
CA ARG A 131 0.00 -11.48 -20.07
C ARG A 131 0.22 -12.95 -20.48
N ARG A 132 0.96 -13.73 -19.67
CA ARG A 132 1.22 -15.15 -19.93
C ARG A 132 0.12 -16.06 -19.39
N VAL A 133 -0.83 -15.54 -18.61
CA VAL A 133 -1.96 -16.31 -18.09
C VAL A 133 -2.97 -16.51 -19.23
N PRO A 134 -3.29 -17.75 -19.62
CA PRO A 134 -4.28 -18.02 -20.65
C PRO A 134 -5.65 -17.42 -20.29
N GLY A 135 -6.30 -16.74 -21.23
CA GLY A 135 -7.60 -16.10 -21.00
C GLY A 135 -7.53 -14.78 -20.22
N PHE A 136 -6.35 -14.31 -19.80
CA PHE A 136 -6.23 -13.03 -19.11
C PHE A 136 -6.37 -11.86 -20.08
N HIS A 137 -7.29 -10.95 -19.76
CA HIS A 137 -7.54 -9.70 -20.48
C HIS A 137 -7.08 -8.52 -19.61
N LYS A 138 -6.49 -7.48 -20.22
CA LYS A 138 -5.93 -6.33 -19.48
C LYS A 138 -7.01 -5.57 -18.70
N GLU A 139 -8.24 -5.63 -19.18
CA GLU A 139 -9.44 -5.04 -18.58
C GLU A 139 -9.71 -5.63 -17.18
N TYR A 140 -9.23 -6.85 -16.90
CA TYR A 140 -9.34 -7.46 -15.58
C TYR A 140 -8.47 -6.79 -14.51
N PHE A 141 -7.50 -5.95 -14.88
CA PHE A 141 -6.81 -5.09 -13.89
C PHE A 141 -7.68 -3.90 -13.45
N GLU A 142 -8.64 -3.48 -14.27
CA GLU A 142 -9.50 -2.33 -13.98
C GLU A 142 -10.61 -2.70 -12.99
N VAL A 143 -11.02 -3.97 -12.98
CA VAL A 143 -12.08 -4.51 -12.13
C VAL A 143 -11.73 -4.43 -10.63
N PRO A 144 -10.59 -4.97 -10.15
CA PRO A 144 -10.16 -4.77 -8.76
C PRO A 144 -9.98 -3.30 -8.42
N SER A 145 -9.59 -2.44 -9.37
CA SER A 145 -9.40 -1.02 -9.09
C SER A 145 -10.70 -0.33 -8.62
N PHE A 146 -11.85 -0.75 -9.16
CA PHE A 146 -13.16 -0.18 -8.81
C PHE A 146 -13.74 -0.75 -7.51
N THR A 147 -13.66 -2.07 -7.31
CA THR A 147 -14.21 -2.75 -6.13
C THR A 147 -13.39 -2.49 -4.86
N LEU A 148 -12.07 -2.32 -5.00
CA LEU A 148 -11.13 -2.29 -3.87
C LEU A 148 -10.81 -0.88 -3.38
N PHE A 149 -10.74 0.11 -4.27
CA PHE A 149 -10.38 1.48 -3.88
C PHE A 149 -11.59 2.36 -3.57
N ARG A 150 -12.81 1.91 -3.90
CA ARG A 150 -14.03 2.62 -3.50
C ARG A 150 -14.17 2.74 -1.97
N PRO A 151 -13.95 1.69 -1.16
CA PRO A 151 -13.93 1.82 0.31
C PRO A 151 -12.73 2.62 0.85
N LEU A 152 -11.58 2.60 0.15
CA LEU A 152 -10.39 3.37 0.53
C LEU A 152 -10.53 4.88 0.26
N SER A 153 -11.44 5.26 -0.64
CA SER A 153 -11.78 6.65 -0.93
C SER A 153 -12.93 7.19 -0.06
N SER A 154 -13.62 6.33 0.70
CA SER A 154 -14.65 6.71 1.67
C SER A 154 -14.10 6.69 3.11
N HIS A 155 -14.84 7.30 4.04
CA HIS A 155 -14.39 7.54 5.42
C HIS A 155 -13.91 6.25 6.13
N PRO A 156 -12.97 6.36 7.10
CA PRO A 156 -12.43 5.24 7.88
C PRO A 156 -13.48 4.34 8.57
N SER A 157 -14.72 4.81 8.71
CA SER A 157 -15.86 4.08 9.29
C SER A 157 -16.43 2.97 8.41
N GLU A 158 -16.09 2.95 7.12
CA GLU A 158 -16.56 1.93 6.15
C GLU A 158 -15.59 0.75 6.02
N PHE A 159 -14.43 0.82 6.69
CA PHE A 159 -13.53 -0.32 6.76
C PHE A 159 -14.18 -1.43 7.60
N PRO A 160 -14.23 -2.67 7.11
CA PRO A 160 -14.70 -3.80 7.91
C PRO A 160 -13.97 -3.82 9.25
N SER A 161 -14.67 -4.09 10.36
CA SER A 161 -14.11 -4.03 11.73
C SER A 161 -12.84 -4.87 11.94
N CYS A 162 -12.55 -5.82 11.04
CA CYS A 162 -11.31 -6.59 10.99
C CYS A 162 -10.05 -5.74 10.76
N PHE A 163 -10.19 -4.51 10.25
CA PHE A 163 -9.08 -3.57 9.99
C PHE A 163 -8.75 -2.63 11.15
N LEU A 164 -9.59 -2.61 12.19
CA LEU A 164 -9.47 -1.70 13.33
C LEU A 164 -8.86 -2.37 14.58
N GLN A 165 -8.29 -3.57 14.42
CA GLN A 165 -7.75 -4.37 15.54
C GLN A 165 -6.23 -4.55 15.46
#